data_AF-A0A933VMK5-F1
#
_entry.id   AF-A0A933VMK5-F1
#
_cell.length_a   1.000
_cell.length_b   1.000
_cell.length_c   1.000
_cell.angle_alpha   90.00
_cell.angle_beta   90.00
_cell.angle_gamma   90.00
#
_symmetry.space_group_name_H-M   'P 1'
#
loop_
_entity.id
_entity.type
_entity.pdbx_description
1 polymer ?
#
loop_
_entity_poly.entity_id
_entity_poly.type
_entity_poly.pdbx_seq_one_letter_code
_entity_poly.pdbx_strand_id
1 'polypeptide(L)'
;MPNINIWTILGVIAIILLIIFWKKRSAVWGGLTIGIIIGAIVAIVYLIRGSGFNWFVVGKGAILGTIAGSIAESLGIISNFLKKKDNKK
;
A
#
# COMPACT_ATOMS: atom_id res chain seq x y z
N MET A 1 27.75 8.89 0.23
CA MET A 1 26.50 9.65 0.49
C MET A 1 25.34 8.74 0.12
N PRO A 2 24.36 8.46 1.01
CA PRO A 2 23.20 7.67 0.61
C PRO A 2 22.50 8.40 -0.54
N ASN A 3 22.39 7.73 -1.69
CA ASN A 3 21.67 8.25 -2.84
C ASN A 3 20.19 8.11 -2.52
N ILE A 4 19.58 9.19 -2.01
CA ILE A 4 18.19 9.19 -1.56
C ILE A 4 17.30 9.06 -2.80
N ASN A 5 16.92 7.83 -3.13
CA ASN A 5 16.03 7.54 -4.24
C ASN A 5 14.57 7.83 -3.85
N ILE A 6 13.75 8.24 -4.83
CA ILE A 6 12.31 8.50 -4.65
C ILE A 6 11.57 7.34 -3.96
N TRP A 7 12.03 6.10 -4.21
CA TRP A 7 11.52 4.88 -3.60
C TRP A 7 11.82 4.76 -2.10
N THR A 8 12.96 5.29 -1.65
CA THR A 8 13.32 5.33 -0.23
C THR A 8 12.41 6.31 0.51
N ILE A 9 12.13 7.47 -0.08
CA ILE A 9 11.20 8.47 0.47
C ILE A 9 9.78 7.87 0.56
N LEU A 10 9.31 7.23 -0.52
CA LEU A 10 8.01 6.54 -0.53
C LEU A 10 7.93 5.39 0.50
N GLY A 11 9.02 4.64 0.69
CA GLY A 11 9.10 3.57 1.67
C GLY A 11 8.95 4.08 3.10
N VAL A 12 9.63 5.19 3.43
CA VAL A 12 9.50 5.83 4.75
C VAL A 12 8.08 6.35 4.97
N ILE A 13 7.46 6.98 3.97
CA ILE A 13 6.07 7.43 4.05
C ILE A 13 5.12 6.25 4.27
N ALA A 14 5.31 5.14 3.57
CA ALA A 14 4.50 3.93 3.73
C ALA A 14 4.63 3.33 5.14
N ILE A 15 5.84 3.30 5.71
CA ILE A 15 6.07 2.83 7.08
C ILE A 15 5.37 3.74 8.09
N ILE A 16 5.45 5.07 7.92
CA ILE A 16 4.79 6.04 8.79
C ILE A 16 3.26 5.86 8.72
N LEU A 17 2.70 5.74 7.52
CA LEU A 17 1.26 5.46 7.33
C LEU A 17 0.86 4.14 8.00
N LEU A 18 1.69 3.11 7.90
CA LEU A 18 1.42 1.82 8.53
C LEU A 18 1.35 1.92 10.06
N ILE A 19 2.29 2.67 10.66
CA ILE A 19 2.35 2.88 12.12
C ILE A 19 1.12 3.65 12.59
N ILE A 20 0.70 4.70 11.85
CA ILE A 20 -0.49 5.49 12.18
C ILE A 20 -1.76 4.63 12.10
N PHE A 21 -1.88 3.79 11.07
CA PHE A 21 -3.05 2.93 10.88
C PHE A 21 -2.97 1.56 11.59
N TRP A 22 -1.91 1.29 12.36
CA TRP A 22 -1.71 0.01 13.04
C TRP A 22 -2.84 -0.30 14.03
N LYS A 23 -3.39 0.72 14.71
CA LYS A 23 -4.39 0.54 15.78
C LYS A 23 -5.80 0.19 15.31
N LYS A 24 -6.14 0.31 14.02
CA LYS A 24 -7.47 -0.01 13.49
C LYS A 24 -7.37 -1.03 12.37
N ARG A 25 -8.36 -1.93 12.30
CA ARG A 25 -8.54 -2.88 11.19
C ARG A 25 -8.98 -2.09 9.95
N SER A 26 -8.03 -1.38 9.36
CA SER A 26 -8.21 -0.45 8.25
C SER A 26 -7.85 -1.13 6.92
N ALA A 27 -8.47 -0.68 5.84
CA ALA A 27 -8.16 -1.03 4.45
C ALA A 27 -6.68 -0.79 4.09
N VAL A 28 -5.94 -0.03 4.90
CA VAL A 28 -4.47 0.08 4.84
C VAL A 28 -3.80 -1.28 5.04
N TRP A 29 -4.25 -2.09 6.01
CA TRP A 29 -3.75 -3.46 6.19
C TRP A 29 -4.09 -4.32 4.99
N GLY A 30 -5.35 -4.26 4.50
CA GLY A 30 -5.75 -4.98 3.30
C GLY A 30 -4.92 -4.59 2.07
N GLY A 31 -4.65 -3.30 1.92
CA GLY A 31 -3.81 -2.74 0.86
C GLY A 31 -2.36 -3.19 0.96
N LEU A 32 -1.75 -3.19 2.16
CA LEU A 32 -0.40 -3.73 2.35
C LEU A 32 -0.34 -5.22 1.99
N THR A 33 -1.28 -6.04 2.47
CA THR A 33 -1.27 -7.49 2.19
C THR A 33 -1.43 -7.75 0.69
N ILE A 34 -2.39 -7.09 0.03
CA ILE A 34 -2.60 -7.21 -1.42
C ILE A 34 -1.38 -6.69 -2.19
N GLY A 35 -0.76 -5.59 -1.75
CA GLY A 35 0.46 -5.04 -2.33
C GLY A 35 1.66 -5.98 -2.26
N ILE A 36 1.85 -6.66 -1.12
CA ILE A 36 2.88 -7.68 -0.95
C ILE A 36 2.60 -8.88 -1.84
N ILE A 37 1.34 -9.34 -1.91
CA ILE A 37 0.94 -10.47 -2.77
C ILE A 37 1.22 -10.14 -4.24
N ILE A 38 0.77 -8.97 -4.73
CA ILE A 38 1.01 -8.54 -6.11
C ILE A 38 2.51 -8.38 -6.37
N GLY A 39 3.24 -7.74 -5.44
CA GLY A 39 4.69 -7.57 -5.53
C GLY A 39 5.45 -8.90 -5.59
N ALA A 40 5.02 -9.89 -4.81
CA ALA A 40 5.57 -11.25 -4.82
C ALA A 40 5.27 -11.97 -6.14
N ILE A 41 4.04 -11.85 -6.67
CA ILE A 41 3.69 -12.40 -7.99
C ILE A 41 4.58 -11.81 -9.07
N VAL A 42 4.76 -10.48 -9.09
CA VAL A 42 5.63 -9.83 -10.08
C VAL A 42 7.09 -10.28 -9.92
N ALA A 43 7.59 -10.40 -8.69
CA ALA A 43 8.94 -10.90 -8.43
C ALA A 43 9.15 -12.35 -8.91
N ILE A 44 8.13 -13.21 -8.77
CA ILE A 44 8.14 -14.58 -9.32
C ILE A 44 8.15 -14.56 -10.86
N VAL A 45 7.39 -13.67 -11.50
CA VAL A 45 7.41 -13.52 -12.97
C VAL A 45 8.80 -13.08 -13.45
N TYR A 46 9.49 -12.20 -12.72
CA TYR A 46 10.88 -11.81 -13.02
C TYR A 46 11.87 -12.97 -12.84
N LEU A 47 11.64 -13.82 -11.84
CA LEU A 47 12.42 -15.04 -11.63
C LEU A 47 12.27 -16.00 -12.83
N ILE A 48 11.03 -16.21 -13.31
CA ILE A 48 10.74 -17.08 -14.47
C ILE A 48 11.35 -16.52 -15.77
N ARG A 49 11.44 -15.19 -15.91
CA ARG A 49 12.10 -14.52 -17.04
C ARG A 49 13.63 -14.56 -17.01
N GLY A 50 14.24 -15.23 -16.03
CA GLY A 50 15.70 -15.38 -15.93
C GLY A 50 16.43 -14.16 -15.36
N SER A 51 15.71 -13.13 -14.89
CA SER A 51 16.29 -11.93 -14.27
C SER A 51 16.55 -12.08 -12.77
N GLY A 52 16.21 -13.23 -12.18
CA GLY A 52 16.36 -13.52 -10.74
C GLY A 52 15.24 -12.94 -9.88
N PHE A 53 15.16 -13.38 -8.61
CA PHE A 53 14.15 -12.90 -7.67
C PHE A 53 14.52 -11.52 -7.14
N ASN A 54 13.81 -10.49 -7.61
CA ASN A 54 14.09 -9.13 -7.21
C ASN A 54 13.22 -8.70 -6.02
N TRP A 55 13.77 -8.85 -4.81
CA TRP A 55 13.15 -8.39 -3.55
C TRP A 55 12.76 -6.91 -3.56
N PHE A 56 13.45 -6.09 -4.36
CA PHE A 56 13.14 -4.68 -4.50
C PHE A 56 11.76 -4.46 -5.12
N VAL A 57 11.31 -5.34 -6.03
CA VAL A 57 9.97 -5.27 -6.64
C VAL A 57 8.87 -5.56 -5.62
N VAL A 58 9.11 -6.50 -4.71
CA VAL A 58 8.18 -6.83 -3.62
C VAL A 58 8.00 -5.63 -2.70
N GLY A 59 9.10 -4.97 -2.31
CA GLY A 59 9.06 -3.75 -1.50
C GLY A 59 8.27 -2.61 -2.18
N LYS A 60 8.47 -2.42 -3.49
CA LYS A 60 7.69 -1.45 -4.28
C LYS A 60 6.20 -1.78 -4.31
N GLY A 61 5.85 -3.06 -4.44
CA GLY A 61 4.47 -3.54 -4.39
C GLY A 61 3.81 -3.28 -3.04
N ALA A 62 4.51 -3.54 -1.94
CA ALA A 62 4.03 -3.26 -0.59
C ALA A 62 3.74 -1.77 -0.37
N ILE A 63 4.63 -0.89 -0.84
CA ILE A 63 4.46 0.57 -0.78
C ILE A 63 3.21 1.00 -1.56
N LEU A 64 3.08 0.57 -2.82
CA LEU A 64 1.93 0.91 -3.66
C LEU A 64 0.62 0.40 -3.06
N GLY A 65 0.61 -0.83 -2.53
CA GLY A 65 -0.54 -1.41 -1.86
C GLY A 65 -0.94 -0.63 -0.60
N THR A 66 0.03 -0.19 0.20
CA THR A 66 -0.22 0.61 1.41
C THR A 66 -0.84 1.97 1.04
N ILE A 67 -0.33 2.62 0.00
CA ILE A 67 -0.87 3.90 -0.49
C ILE A 67 -2.30 3.70 -1.02
N ALA A 68 -2.52 2.69 -1.87
CA ALA A 68 -3.83 2.37 -2.42
C ALA A 68 -4.85 2.03 -1.31
N GLY A 69 -4.44 1.24 -0.31
CA GLY A 69 -5.27 0.92 0.85
C GLY A 69 -5.64 2.14 1.68
N SER A 70 -4.74 3.12 1.79
CA SER A 70 -4.99 4.39 2.50
C SER A 70 -5.96 5.30 1.73
N ILE A 71 -5.86 5.32 0.40
CA ILE A 71 -6.83 6.02 -0.46
C ILE A 71 -8.21 5.36 -0.34
N ALA A 72 -8.27 4.03 -0.39
CA ALA A 72 -9.52 3.28 -0.25
C ALA A 72 -10.20 3.52 1.12
N GLU A 73 -9.42 3.52 2.21
CA GLU A 73 -9.89 3.87 3.55
C GLU A 73 -10.49 5.29 3.57
N SER A 74 -9.77 6.27 3.00
CA SER A 74 -10.21 7.66 2.95
C SER A 74 -11.51 7.82 2.16
N LEU A 75 -11.62 7.15 1.01
CA LEU A 75 -12.84 7.13 0.19
C LEU A 75 -14.01 6.46 0.93
N GLY A 76 -13.76 5.37 1.65
CA GLY A 76 -14.78 4.70 2.46
C GLY A 76 -15.31 5.58 3.59
N ILE A 77 -14.43 6.34 4.25
CA ILE A 77 -14.82 7.32 5.27
C ILE A 77 -15.69 8.42 4.64
N ILE A 78 -15.25 9.01 3.52
CA ILE A 78 -15.99 10.07 2.82
C ILE A 78 -17.37 9.58 2.35
N SER A 79 -17.44 8.37 1.79
CA SER A 79 -18.70 7.75 1.34
C SER A 79 -19.69 7.58 2.50
N ASN A 80 -19.22 7.10 3.65
CA ASN A 80 -20.05 6.99 4.85
C ASN A 80 -20.52 8.36 5.37
N PHE A 81 -19.70 9.40 5.27
CA PHE A 81 -20.11 10.77 5.61
C PHE A 81 -21.22 11.30 4.69
N LEU A 82 -21.13 11.05 3.38
CA LEU A 82 -22.15 11.42 2.41
C LEU A 82 -23.46 10.66 2.65
N LYS A 83 -23.38 9.34 2.86
CA LYS A 83 -24.56 8.49 3.10
C LYS A 83 -25.28 8.85 4.40
N LYS A 84 -24.54 9.26 5.44
CA LYS A 84 -25.11 9.71 6.71
C LYS A 84 -25.79 11.08 6.61
N LYS A 85 -25.39 11.93 5.65
CA LYS A 85 -26.02 13.22 5.37
C LYS A 85 -27.33 13.06 4.60
N ASP A 86 -27.41 12.07 3.72
CA ASP A 86 -28.60 11.76 2.91
C ASP A 86 -29.75 11.20 3.76
N ASN A 87 -29.45 10.26 4.68
CA ASN A 87 -30.43 9.65 5.59
C ASN A 87 -30.98 10.58 6.70
N LYS A 88 -30.64 11.88 6.68
CA LYS A 88 -31.11 12.88 7.65
C LYS A 88 -32.11 13.89 7.07
N LYS A 89 -32.51 13.71 5.82
CA LYS A 89 -33.65 14.40 5.18
C LYS A 89 -34.89 13.53 5.23
#